data_AF-A0A929P0K1-F1
#
_entry.id   AF-A0A929P0K1-F1
#
_cell.length_a   1.000
_cell.length_b   1.000
_cell.length_c   1.000
_cell.angle_alpha   90.00
_cell.angle_beta   90.00
_cell.angle_gamma   90.00
#
_symmetry.space_group_name_H-M   'P 1'
#
loop_
_entity.id
_entity.type
_entity.pdbx_description
1 polymer ?
#
loop_
_entity_poly.entity_id
_entity_poly.type
_entity_poly.pdbx_seq_one_letter_code
_entity_poly.pdbx_strand_id
1 'polypeptide(L)' 'LRLTRLELDPNKDARKAEQILPLWQDYWQRYSIDKSLELMEFRWLLEEFRVSLFAPELKTVLPVSVQRLQKAWKLLS' A
#
# COMPACT_ATOMS: atom_id res chain seq x y z
N LEU A 1 -14.59 -16.47 -7.15
CA LEU A 1 -13.84 -16.05 -5.95
C LEU A 1 -12.39 -15.82 -6.36
N ARG A 2 -11.90 -14.59 -6.18
CA ARG A 2 -10.69 -14.00 -6.78
C ARG A 2 -9.46 -14.36 -5.93
N LEU A 3 -9.11 -15.65 -5.90
CA LEU A 3 -8.01 -16.21 -5.08
C LEU A 3 -6.97 -16.97 -5.94
N THR A 4 -6.91 -16.71 -7.24
CA THR A 4 -6.01 -17.42 -8.16
C THR A 4 -4.89 -16.51 -8.64
N ARG A 5 -4.04 -16.02 -7.74
CA ARG A 5 -2.70 -15.50 -8.12
C ARG A 5 -1.70 -15.27 -6.98
N LEU A 6 -1.78 -16.02 -5.88
CA LEU A 6 -0.85 -15.84 -4.74
C LEU A 6 0.38 -16.76 -4.78
N GLU A 7 0.58 -17.55 -5.84
CA GLU A 7 1.58 -18.64 -5.85
C GLU A 7 2.79 -18.41 -6.77
N LEU A 8 3.02 -17.21 -7.32
CA LEU A 8 3.99 -17.07 -8.40
C LEU A 8 5.44 -16.71 -8.02
N ASP A 9 5.75 -16.19 -6.81
CA ASP A 9 7.15 -16.08 -6.36
C ASP A 9 7.26 -15.59 -4.89
N PRO A 10 7.29 -16.48 -3.88
CA PRO A 10 7.27 -16.08 -2.47
C PRO A 10 8.44 -15.16 -2.08
N ASN A 11 9.60 -15.29 -2.73
CA ASN A 11 10.77 -14.44 -2.49
C ASN A 11 10.62 -13.02 -3.07
N LYS A 12 9.98 -12.86 -4.23
CA LYS A 12 9.71 -11.51 -4.78
C LYS A 12 8.61 -10.83 -3.98
N ASP A 13 7.62 -11.60 -3.53
CA ASP A 13 6.55 -11.08 -2.70
C ASP A 13 7.05 -10.66 -1.31
N ALA A 14 8.04 -11.36 -0.74
CA ALA A 14 8.72 -10.92 0.47
C ALA A 14 9.40 -9.55 0.30
N ARG A 15 10.17 -9.34 -0.78
CA ARG A 15 10.83 -8.04 -1.06
C ARG A 15 9.84 -6.90 -1.35
N LYS A 16 8.69 -7.22 -1.94
CA LYS A 16 7.60 -6.24 -2.15
C LYS A 16 6.91 -5.91 -0.83
N ALA A 17 6.70 -6.92 0.03
CA ALA A 17 6.11 -6.75 1.35
C ALA A 17 7.00 -5.90 2.26
N GLU A 18 8.33 -6.08 2.23
CA GLU A 18 9.29 -5.25 2.97
C GLU A 18 9.12 -3.75 2.69
N GLN A 19 8.72 -3.36 1.48
CA GLN A 19 8.49 -1.96 1.11
C GLN A 19 7.17 -1.39 1.65
N ILE A 20 6.18 -2.24 1.92
CA ILE A 20 4.84 -1.82 2.38
C ILE A 20 4.72 -1.91 3.90
N LEU A 21 5.34 -2.91 4.52
CA LEU A 21 5.18 -3.24 5.94
C LEU A 21 5.37 -2.04 6.88
N PRO A 22 6.44 -1.21 6.74
CA PRO A 22 6.63 -0.06 7.62
C PRO A 22 5.49 0.96 7.50
N LEU A 23 5.12 1.34 6.27
CA LEU A 23 4.04 2.30 6.01
C LEU A 23 2.67 1.78 6.48
N TRP A 24 2.46 0.47 6.39
CA TRP A 24 1.24 -0.18 6.87
C TRP A 24 1.15 -0.17 8.40
N GLN A 25 2.25 -0.45 9.09
CA GLN A 25 2.31 -0.37 10.55
C GLN A 25 2.08 1.07 11.03
N ASP A 26 2.79 2.04 10.44
CA ASP A 26 2.66 3.46 10.76
C ASP A 26 1.22 3.95 10.55
N TYR A 27 0.57 3.53 9.45
CA TYR A 27 -0.84 3.81 9.20
C TYR A 27 -1.74 3.32 10.34
N TRP A 28 -1.60 2.06 10.78
CA TRP A 28 -2.46 1.50 11.82
C TRP A 28 -2.24 2.15 13.18
N GLN A 29 -0.98 2.44 13.52
CA GLN A 29 -0.65 3.19 14.73
C GLN A 29 -1.35 4.55 14.72
N ARG A 30 -1.25 5.29 13.62
CA ARG A 30 -1.90 6.60 13.49
C ARG A 30 -3.43 6.51 13.45
N TYR A 31 -3.99 5.53 12.73
CA TYR A 31 -5.44 5.34 12.59
C TYR A 31 -6.13 5.02 13.93
N SER A 32 -5.40 4.45 14.88
CA SER A 32 -5.89 4.23 16.24
C SER A 32 -6.10 5.52 17.03
N ILE A 33 -5.42 6.61 16.65
CA ILE A 33 -5.40 7.90 17.35
C ILE A 33 -6.21 8.95 16.58
N ASP A 34 -6.08 8.98 15.26
CA ASP A 34 -6.67 9.96 14.36
C ASP A 34 -7.37 9.25 13.20
N LYS A 35 -8.63 9.62 12.92
CA LYS A 35 -9.44 9.08 11.82
C LYS A 35 -9.79 10.16 10.80
N SER A 36 -8.86 11.09 10.59
CA SER A 36 -8.94 12.17 9.61
C SER A 36 -9.19 11.65 8.19
N LEU A 37 -9.79 12.51 7.37
CA LEU A 37 -10.08 12.21 5.97
C LEU A 37 -8.79 11.99 5.18
N GLU A 38 -7.77 12.78 5.49
CA GLU A 38 -6.44 12.74 4.89
C GLU A 38 -5.74 11.40 5.16
N LEU A 39 -5.93 10.82 6.35
CA LEU A 39 -5.42 9.49 6.66
C LEU A 39 -6.19 8.40 5.87
N MET A 40 -7.49 8.59 5.65
CA MET A 40 -8.28 7.69 4.81
C MET A 40 -7.90 7.81 3.32
N GLU A 41 -7.55 9.00 2.84
CA GLU A 41 -6.99 9.18 1.49
C GLU A 41 -5.63 8.49 1.34
N PHE A 42 -4.78 8.59 2.36
CA PHE A 42 -3.52 7.85 2.38
C PHE A 42 -3.75 6.33 2.35
N ARG A 43 -4.78 5.83 3.05
CA ARG A 43 -5.17 4.41 2.97
C ARG A 43 -5.46 3.98 1.54
N TRP A 44 -6.18 4.79 0.78
CA TRP A 44 -6.46 4.48 -0.63
C TRP A 44 -5.19 4.40 -1.48
N LEU A 45 -4.25 5.33 -1.29
CA LEU A 45 -2.95 5.27 -1.98
C LEU A 45 -2.18 3.99 -1.63
N LEU A 46 -2.21 3.58 -0.36
CA LEU A 46 -1.52 2.38 0.13
C LEU A 46 -2.10 1.11 -0.52
N GLU A 47 -3.43 1.04 -0.67
CA GLU A 47 -4.09 -0.08 -1.36
C GLU A 47 -3.79 -0.09 -2.86
N GLU A 48 -3.83 1.05 -3.55
CA GLU A 48 -3.46 1.14 -4.97
C GLU A 48 -2.03 0.68 -5.23
N PHE A 49 -1.10 0.98 -4.31
CA PHE A 49 0.26 0.48 -4.40
C PHE A 49 0.34 -1.04 -4.20
N ARG A 50 -0.40 -1.59 -3.24
CA ARG A 50 -0.48 -3.05 -3.04
C ARG A 50 -1.03 -3.75 -4.28
N VAL A 51 -2.10 -3.23 -4.87
CA VAL A 51 -2.67 -3.78 -6.12
C VAL A 51 -1.65 -3.70 -7.25
N SER A 52 -0.95 -2.56 -7.41
CA SER A 52 0.09 -2.42 -8.42
C SER A 52 1.25 -3.43 -8.25
N LEU A 53 1.60 -3.76 -7.01
CA LEU A 53 2.70 -4.67 -6.70
C LEU A 53 2.34 -6.16 -6.83
N PHE A 54 1.15 -6.55 -6.37
CA PHE A 54 0.75 -7.96 -6.24
C PHE A 54 -0.24 -8.42 -7.31
N ALA A 55 -0.91 -7.49 -7.99
CA ALA A 55 -1.86 -7.80 -9.05
C ALA A 55 -1.67 -6.86 -10.25
N PRO A 56 -0.48 -6.81 -10.85
CA PRO A 56 -0.18 -5.91 -11.98
C PRO A 56 -1.03 -6.19 -13.23
N GLU A 57 -1.63 -7.37 -13.35
CA GLU A 57 -2.62 -7.67 -14.40
C GLU A 57 -3.93 -6.89 -14.24
N LEU A 58 -4.22 -6.40 -13.03
CA LEU A 58 -5.30 -5.47 -12.79
C LEU A 58 -4.78 -4.10 -13.20
N LYS A 59 -5.28 -3.56 -14.32
CA LYS A 59 -4.96 -2.19 -14.73
C LYS A 59 -5.34 -1.24 -13.60
N THR A 60 -4.35 -0.73 -12.87
CA THR A 60 -4.56 0.32 -11.89
C THR A 60 -4.85 1.62 -12.63
N VAL A 61 -5.78 2.40 -12.09
CA VAL A 61 -6.15 3.69 -12.70
C VAL A 61 -5.00 4.68 -12.57
N LEU A 62 -4.21 4.57 -11.50
CA LEU A 62 -3.02 5.38 -11.26
C LEU A 62 -1.90 4.50 -10.68
N PRO A 63 -0.73 4.40 -11.33
CA PRO A 63 0.41 3.72 -10.74
C PRO A 63 0.88 4.51 -9.51
N VAL A 64 0.78 3.90 -8.32
CA VAL A 64 1.35 4.44 -7.09
C VAL A 64 2.76 3.86 -6.90
N SER A 65 3.68 4.67 -6.41
CA SER A 65 5.05 4.26 -6.05
C SER A 65 5.31 4.46 -4.56
N VAL A 66 6.31 3.76 -4.02
CA VAL A 66 6.77 3.95 -2.62
C VAL A 66 7.10 5.42 -2.34
N GLN A 67 7.75 6.11 -3.29
CA GLN A 67 8.12 7.51 -3.12
C GLN A 67 6.90 8.43 -2.99
N ARG A 68 5.82 8.15 -3.74
CA ARG A 68 4.56 8.89 -3.63
C ARG A 68 3.91 8.66 -2.27
N LEU A 69 3.92 7.43 -1.77
CA LEU A 69 3.43 7.11 -0.43
C LEU A 69 4.25 7.82 0.65
N GLN A 70 5.57 7.75 0.60
CA GLN A 70 6.44 8.45 1.57
C GLN A 70 6.19 9.96 1.58
N LYS A 71 5.97 10.58 0.42
CA LYS A 71 5.62 11.99 0.34
C LYS A 71 4.26 12.30 0.94
N ALA A 72 3.24 11.49 0.63
CA ALA A 72 1.91 11.64 1.21
C ALA A 72 1.93 11.45 2.75
N TRP A 73 2.68 10.46 3.24
CA TRP A 73 2.85 10.22 4.67
C TRP A 73 3.50 11.40 5.40
N LYS A 74 4.55 11.99 4.81
CA LYS A 74 5.21 13.19 5.35
C LYS A 74 4.29 14.41 5.41
N LEU A 75 3.29 14.51 4.53
CA LEU A 75 2.31 15.61 4.55
C LEU A 75 1.24 15.42 5.62
N LEU A 76 1.07 14.19 6.13
CA LEU A 76 0.19 13.94 7.27
C LEU A 76 0.86 14.34 8.58
N SER A 77 2.19 14.31 8.69
CA SER A 77 2.93 14.62 9.93
C SER A 77 2.64 16.00 10.51
#